data_AF-A0AAU5KSH7-F1
#
_entry.id   AF-A0AAU5KSH7-F1
#
_cell.length_a   1.000
_cell.length_b   1.000
_cell.length_c   1.000
_cell.angle_alpha   90.00
_cell.angle_beta   90.00
_cell.angle_gamma   90.00
#
_symmetry.space_group_name_H-M   'P 1'
#
loop_
_entity.id
_entity.type
_entity.pdbx_description
1 polymer ?
#
loop_
_entity_poly.entity_id
_entity_poly.type
_entity_poly.pdbx_seq_one_letter_code
_entity_poly.pdbx_strand_id
1 'polypeptide(L)'
;MKIRRSLATAVLLATAAAPVALGSTPAFADSAPAGQEQTDPAGTKTDDENRAAIEKLLVYPNSYLLTAPSEYLREHAAAALAGTPEDRARFLASQVDRIRRDDARIAISRIMSAGGPVVQKAANAVFPLDDIEAYRAFLNHGQYEARAEDENRAEVQRILDDPKSGPGVREGARKALAGSAADVERFLKTDLKKAGEDDDRVLLGQIMAVGGPAVRAAAGAALDGTIDDVRAFLKVGQFVARAEDENRAEVRRILDDAGTGRHVREAAEKALAGSAADVERFLKAQLEPLRESDDRIRVSQIVETGTPEVRKAGLAALEGTAADVRAFLAEGRFTARAKDEAAAKAATGAVQSTSGTTQPVPAVVPAAVTSGTTATTATTATSATVPTAAVRGTGTGTLAATGSTAPLGELTAAAGAAVLLGAGAVVASRRRSQA
;
A
#
# COMPACT_ATOMS: atom_id res chain seq x y z
N MET A 1 48.62 3.45 -29.06
CA MET A 1 49.64 3.13 -28.06
C MET A 1 48.99 2.32 -26.95
N LYS A 2 49.40 1.06 -26.81
CA LYS A 2 49.02 0.15 -25.71
C LYS A 2 50.08 0.27 -24.63
N ILE A 3 49.70 0.40 -23.36
CA ILE A 3 50.62 0.15 -22.24
C ILE A 3 49.95 -0.84 -21.29
N ARG A 4 50.44 -2.08 -21.37
CA ARG A 4 50.35 -3.12 -20.35
C ARG A 4 51.63 -3.05 -19.49
N ARG A 5 51.51 -3.36 -18.20
CA ARG A 5 52.50 -3.93 -17.24
C ARG A 5 51.98 -3.60 -15.83
N SER A 6 52.11 -4.39 -14.78
CA SER A 6 52.50 -5.78 -14.51
C SER A 6 52.37 -5.91 -12.99
N LEU A 7 51.88 -7.06 -12.51
CA LEU A 7 51.87 -7.44 -11.10
C LEU A 7 53.28 -7.35 -10.47
N ALA A 8 53.33 -6.98 -9.19
CA ALA A 8 54.41 -7.31 -8.27
C ALA A 8 53.84 -7.56 -6.88
N THR A 9 53.80 -8.84 -6.53
CA THR A 9 53.60 -9.41 -5.21
C THR A 9 54.69 -8.92 -4.25
N ALA A 10 54.31 -8.43 -3.07
CA ALA A 10 55.21 -8.32 -1.93
C ALA A 10 54.42 -8.62 -0.65
N VAL A 11 54.51 -9.88 -0.22
CA VAL A 11 54.15 -10.33 1.12
C VAL A 11 55.22 -9.80 2.06
N LEU A 12 54.84 -8.93 3.00
CA LEU A 12 55.67 -8.56 4.14
C LEU A 12 54.88 -8.91 5.41
N LEU A 13 55.27 -10.01 6.06
CA LEU A 13 54.93 -10.27 7.45
C LEU A 13 55.60 -9.19 8.30
N ALA A 14 54.80 -8.37 8.95
CA ALA A 14 55.23 -7.53 10.07
C ALA A 14 54.32 -7.82 11.26
N THR A 15 54.78 -8.75 12.10
CA THR A 15 54.28 -8.94 13.47
C THR A 15 54.69 -7.71 14.28
N ALA A 16 53.78 -6.75 14.40
CA ALA A 16 53.87 -5.66 15.35
C ALA A 16 52.82 -5.87 16.45
N ALA A 17 53.26 -6.49 17.54
CA ALA A 17 52.57 -6.39 18.82
C ALA A 17 52.69 -4.92 19.29
N ALA A 18 51.57 -4.22 19.35
CA ALA A 18 51.45 -2.91 19.96
C ALA A 18 50.22 -2.91 20.88
N PRO A 19 50.29 -2.16 22.00
CA PRO A 19 49.61 -2.49 23.23
C PRO A 19 48.12 -2.17 23.15
N VAL A 20 47.31 -3.03 23.78
CA VAL A 20 45.94 -2.68 24.15
C VAL A 20 46.05 -1.58 25.21
N ALA A 21 45.94 -0.34 24.75
CA ALA A 21 45.67 0.80 25.60
C ALA A 21 44.26 0.63 26.16
N LEU A 22 44.18 0.18 27.41
CA LEU A 22 42.98 0.27 28.25
C LEU A 22 42.69 1.75 28.49
N GLY A 23 41.91 2.34 27.59
CA GLY A 23 41.46 3.72 27.67
C GLY A 23 40.34 3.88 28.70
N SER A 24 40.65 4.66 29.73
CA SER A 24 39.75 5.46 30.56
C SER A 24 38.62 4.73 31.28
N THR A 25 38.94 4.25 32.49
CA THR A 25 38.04 4.37 33.63
C THR A 25 37.59 5.83 33.78
N PRO A 26 36.32 6.13 34.11
CA PRO A 26 36.00 7.44 34.65
C PRO A 26 36.72 7.57 36.00
N ALA A 27 37.61 8.56 36.08
CA ALA A 27 38.11 9.07 37.34
C ALA A 27 36.92 9.65 38.10
N PHE A 28 36.46 8.95 39.13
CA PHE A 28 35.53 9.50 40.10
C PHE A 28 36.26 10.62 40.85
N ALA A 29 35.91 11.86 40.49
CA ALA A 29 36.29 13.03 41.24
C ALA A 29 35.63 12.97 42.61
N ASP A 30 36.51 13.04 43.62
CA ASP A 30 36.33 13.39 45.01
C ASP A 30 34.96 13.99 45.39
N SER A 31 34.13 13.18 46.05
CA SER A 31 33.13 13.63 47.02
C SER A 31 32.71 12.41 47.82
N ALA A 32 33.48 12.15 48.87
CA ALA A 32 33.19 11.14 49.87
C ALA A 32 31.77 11.33 50.45
N PRO A 33 30.89 10.32 50.40
CA PRO A 33 29.94 10.11 51.46
C PRO A 33 30.68 9.35 52.59
N ALA A 34 30.77 10.01 53.73
CA ALA A 34 31.17 9.40 54.98
C ALA A 34 30.33 8.14 55.24
N GLY A 35 30.99 7.01 55.49
CA GLY A 35 30.30 5.76 55.82
C GLY A 35 31.11 4.50 55.54
N GLN A 36 32.45 4.54 55.58
CA GLN A 36 33.22 3.32 55.75
C GLN A 36 33.08 2.85 57.21
N GLU A 37 32.12 1.97 57.48
CA GLU A 37 32.32 0.96 58.53
C GLU A 37 33.33 -0.04 57.98
N GLN A 38 34.60 0.38 57.98
CA GLN A 38 35.72 -0.53 57.94
C GLN A 38 35.56 -1.44 59.15
N THR A 39 35.16 -2.69 58.92
CA THR A 39 35.03 -3.67 59.98
C THR A 39 36.42 -3.97 60.50
N ASP A 40 36.76 -3.40 61.66
CA ASP A 40 37.89 -3.83 62.47
C ASP A 40 37.88 -5.37 62.57
N PRO A 41 39.07 -6.02 62.52
CA PRO A 41 39.16 -7.47 62.56
C PRO A 41 38.41 -8.00 63.79
N ALA A 42 37.47 -8.92 63.58
CA ALA A 42 36.50 -9.37 64.60
C ALA A 42 37.12 -9.95 65.90
N GLY A 43 38.45 -10.16 65.93
CA GLY A 43 39.21 -10.56 67.12
C GLY A 43 39.47 -9.45 68.15
N THR A 44 39.17 -8.17 67.84
CA THR A 44 39.32 -7.04 68.79
C THR A 44 38.00 -6.45 69.29
N LYS A 45 36.85 -6.92 68.79
CA LYS A 45 35.53 -6.49 69.23
C LYS A 45 35.10 -7.20 70.51
N THR A 46 34.35 -6.50 71.35
CA THR A 46 33.71 -7.11 72.51
C THR A 46 32.69 -8.15 72.07
N ASP A 47 32.39 -9.10 72.95
CA ASP A 47 31.42 -10.13 72.67
C ASP A 47 30.02 -9.57 72.35
N ASP A 48 29.62 -8.52 73.08
CA ASP A 48 28.36 -7.81 72.87
C ASP A 48 28.31 -7.13 71.48
N GLU A 49 29.42 -6.57 71.01
CA GLU A 49 29.53 -6.00 69.66
C GLU A 49 29.43 -7.07 68.58
N ASN A 50 30.07 -8.23 68.78
CA ASN A 50 29.97 -9.36 67.85
C ASN A 50 28.54 -9.92 67.82
N ARG A 51 27.88 -10.04 68.98
CA ARG A 51 26.48 -10.44 69.07
C ARG A 51 25.56 -9.45 68.34
N ALA A 52 25.70 -8.16 68.61
CA ALA A 52 24.92 -7.10 67.96
C ALA A 52 25.15 -7.07 66.44
N ALA A 53 26.38 -7.32 65.97
CA ALA A 53 26.71 -7.40 64.56
C ALA A 53 26.00 -8.58 63.85
N ILE A 54 25.90 -9.74 64.51
CA ILE A 54 25.17 -10.91 63.97
C ILE A 54 23.66 -10.63 63.96
N GLU A 55 23.12 -10.00 65.00
CA GLU A 55 21.71 -9.60 65.03
C GLU A 55 21.40 -8.56 63.93
N LYS A 56 22.28 -7.57 63.72
CA LYS A 56 22.19 -6.61 62.60
C LYS A 56 22.22 -7.31 61.24
N LEU A 57 23.04 -8.36 61.09
CA LEU A 57 23.09 -9.20 59.89
C LEU A 57 21.78 -9.93 59.63
N LEU A 58 21.06 -10.38 60.66
CA LEU A 58 19.77 -11.06 60.48
C LEU A 58 18.65 -10.11 60.03
N VAL A 59 18.76 -8.83 60.36
CA VAL A 59 17.80 -7.80 59.95
C VAL A 59 18.18 -7.19 58.58
N TYR A 60 19.48 -6.93 58.37
CA TYR A 60 20.04 -6.33 57.16
C TYR A 60 21.15 -7.24 56.58
N PRO A 61 20.79 -8.42 56.04
CA PRO A 61 21.74 -9.48 55.68
C PRO A 61 22.69 -9.08 54.57
N ASN A 62 22.17 -8.38 53.57
CA ASN A 62 22.85 -8.06 52.35
C ASN A 62 22.34 -6.71 51.88
N SER A 63 23.17 -5.66 51.95
CA SER A 63 22.81 -4.33 51.41
C SER A 63 22.62 -4.30 49.88
N TYR A 64 22.73 -5.45 49.21
CA TYR A 64 22.85 -5.67 47.76
C TYR A 64 21.97 -6.82 47.25
N LEU A 65 21.27 -7.52 48.15
CA LEU A 65 20.21 -8.44 47.77
C LEU A 65 18.92 -7.88 48.39
N LEU A 66 17.94 -7.51 47.56
CA LEU A 66 16.62 -7.03 48.01
C LEU A 66 15.79 -8.11 48.74
N THR A 67 16.40 -9.24 49.10
CA THR A 67 15.74 -10.40 49.69
C THR A 67 16.19 -10.61 51.13
N ALA A 68 15.26 -11.15 51.93
CA ALA A 68 15.51 -11.62 53.30
C ALA A 68 16.75 -12.54 53.38
N PRO A 69 17.36 -12.70 54.58
CA PRO A 69 18.56 -13.51 54.73
C PRO A 69 18.28 -14.93 54.23
N SER A 70 19.25 -15.52 53.53
CA SER A 70 19.15 -16.93 53.17
C SER A 70 18.91 -17.77 54.42
N GLU A 71 18.19 -18.87 54.25
CA GLU A 71 17.96 -19.82 55.33
C GLU A 71 19.28 -20.33 55.91
N TYR A 72 20.26 -20.58 55.03
CA TYR A 72 21.61 -20.96 55.40
C TYR A 72 22.31 -19.90 56.27
N LEU A 73 22.21 -18.60 55.92
CA LEU A 73 22.76 -17.53 56.75
C LEU A 73 22.06 -17.43 58.11
N ARG A 74 20.74 -17.62 58.15
CA ARG A 74 19.94 -17.62 59.39
C ARG A 74 20.35 -18.73 60.34
N GLU A 75 20.52 -19.94 59.82
CA GLU A 75 20.92 -21.11 60.61
C GLU A 75 22.32 -20.93 61.21
N HIS A 76 23.30 -20.51 60.41
CA HIS A 76 24.67 -20.30 60.90
C HIS A 76 24.79 -19.11 61.85
N ALA A 77 24.04 -18.03 61.61
CA ALA A 77 23.95 -16.92 62.54
C ALA A 77 23.31 -17.33 63.87
N ALA A 78 22.23 -18.13 63.84
CA ALA A 78 21.59 -18.65 65.05
C ALA A 78 22.52 -19.59 65.84
N ALA A 79 23.26 -20.46 65.16
CA ALA A 79 24.27 -21.34 65.77
C ALA A 79 25.40 -20.53 66.43
N ALA A 80 25.88 -19.47 65.78
CA ALA A 80 26.90 -18.58 66.34
C ALA A 80 26.37 -17.79 67.56
N LEU A 81 25.13 -17.31 67.51
CA LEU A 81 24.50 -16.62 68.64
C LEU A 81 24.28 -17.53 69.85
N ALA A 82 23.99 -18.82 69.62
CA ALA A 82 23.85 -19.83 70.67
C ALA A 82 25.20 -20.36 71.22
N GLY A 83 26.31 -20.10 70.51
CA GLY A 83 27.65 -20.57 70.84
C GLY A 83 28.47 -19.66 71.76
N THR A 84 29.79 -19.87 71.80
CA THR A 84 30.73 -19.08 72.61
C THR A 84 31.09 -17.74 71.94
N PRO A 85 31.71 -16.80 72.68
CA PRO A 85 32.25 -15.57 72.07
C PRO A 85 33.18 -15.84 70.88
N GLU A 86 33.98 -16.89 70.94
CA GLU A 86 34.88 -17.31 69.85
C GLU A 86 34.09 -17.80 68.63
N ASP A 87 32.93 -18.44 68.82
CA ASP A 87 32.06 -18.86 67.71
C ASP A 87 31.45 -17.66 66.99
N ARG A 88 31.02 -16.63 67.73
CA ARG A 88 30.53 -15.37 67.15
C ARG A 88 31.61 -14.64 66.36
N ALA A 89 32.81 -14.53 66.93
CA ALA A 89 33.95 -13.91 66.24
C ALA A 89 34.34 -14.69 64.97
N ARG A 90 34.37 -16.03 65.04
CA ARG A 90 34.70 -16.90 63.90
C ARG A 90 33.66 -16.79 62.77
N PHE A 91 32.38 -16.77 63.12
CA PHE A 91 31.29 -16.62 62.16
C PHE A 91 31.45 -15.32 61.37
N LEU A 92 31.62 -14.19 62.08
CA LEU A 92 31.81 -12.87 61.45
C LEU A 92 33.09 -12.78 60.63
N ALA A 93 34.20 -13.36 61.11
CA ALA A 93 35.51 -13.25 60.46
C ALA A 93 35.67 -14.11 59.19
N SER A 94 34.92 -15.21 59.05
CA SER A 94 35.20 -16.20 58.00
C SER A 94 33.97 -16.81 57.33
N GLN A 95 32.88 -17.00 58.07
CA GLN A 95 31.70 -17.69 57.53
C GLN A 95 30.78 -16.74 56.78
N VAL A 96 30.61 -15.52 57.29
CA VAL A 96 29.71 -14.52 56.69
C VAL A 96 30.07 -14.24 55.23
N ASP A 97 31.33 -13.94 54.92
CA ASP A 97 31.72 -13.60 53.55
C ASP A 97 31.64 -14.80 52.59
N ARG A 98 31.87 -16.02 53.10
CA ARG A 98 31.65 -17.24 52.33
C ARG A 98 30.16 -17.43 52.00
N ILE A 99 29.29 -17.36 53.01
CA ILE A 99 27.85 -17.52 52.85
C ILE A 99 27.29 -16.46 51.88
N ARG A 100 27.72 -15.20 52.04
CA ARG A 100 27.34 -14.09 51.17
C ARG A 100 27.75 -14.27 49.72
N ARG A 101 28.94 -14.80 49.47
CA ARG A 101 29.40 -15.12 48.10
C ARG A 101 28.57 -16.24 47.50
N ASP A 102 28.28 -17.30 48.25
CA ASP A 102 27.46 -18.41 47.77
C ASP A 102 26.02 -17.98 47.49
N ASP A 103 25.42 -17.15 48.36
CA ASP A 103 24.11 -16.53 48.14
C ASP A 103 24.09 -15.65 46.88
N ALA A 104 25.12 -14.82 46.70
CA ALA A 104 25.24 -13.95 45.53
C ALA A 104 25.39 -14.78 44.24
N ARG A 105 26.16 -15.86 44.24
CA ARG A 105 26.27 -16.80 43.10
C ARG A 105 24.93 -17.41 42.74
N ILE A 106 24.13 -17.81 43.72
CA ILE A 106 22.79 -18.34 43.49
C ILE A 106 21.90 -17.26 42.87
N ALA A 107 21.94 -16.03 43.37
CA ALA A 107 21.18 -14.91 42.82
C ALA A 107 21.57 -14.60 41.37
N ILE A 108 22.87 -14.53 41.08
CA ILE A 108 23.41 -14.33 39.73
C ILE A 108 22.98 -15.49 38.81
N SER A 109 23.02 -16.73 39.29
CA SER A 109 22.59 -17.90 38.51
C SER A 109 21.11 -17.83 38.12
N ARG A 110 20.25 -17.36 39.03
CA ARG A 110 18.82 -17.14 38.75
C ARG A 110 18.63 -16.05 37.70
N ILE A 111 19.33 -14.92 37.84
CA ILE A 111 19.28 -13.82 36.87
C ILE A 111 19.77 -14.28 35.50
N MET A 112 20.87 -15.01 35.45
CA MET A 112 21.42 -15.59 34.22
C MET A 112 20.41 -16.52 33.53
N SER A 113 19.73 -17.39 34.29
CA SER A 113 18.76 -18.33 33.74
C SER A 113 17.53 -17.66 33.11
N ALA A 114 17.13 -16.50 33.63
CA ALA A 114 16.01 -15.71 33.13
C ALA A 114 16.46 -14.55 32.19
N GLY A 115 17.77 -14.38 32.01
CA GLY A 115 18.38 -13.29 31.27
C GLY A 115 18.60 -13.60 29.80
N GLY A 116 18.68 -12.56 28.98
CA GLY A 116 19.07 -12.66 27.58
C GLY A 116 20.57 -12.91 27.39
N PRO A 117 21.04 -13.01 26.14
CA PRO A 117 22.44 -13.33 25.83
C PRO A 117 23.46 -12.39 26.46
N VAL A 118 23.18 -11.08 26.55
CA VAL A 118 24.09 -10.11 27.15
C VAL A 118 24.11 -10.28 28.67
N VAL A 119 22.96 -10.47 29.33
CA VAL A 119 22.91 -10.79 30.76
C VAL A 119 23.68 -12.06 31.08
N GLN A 120 23.54 -13.11 30.26
CA GLN A 120 24.28 -14.36 30.42
C GLN A 120 25.79 -14.16 30.28
N LYS A 121 26.22 -13.40 29.26
CA LYS A 121 27.63 -13.07 29.07
C LYS A 121 28.19 -12.28 30.25
N ALA A 122 27.45 -11.28 30.75
CA ALA A 122 27.86 -10.47 31.88
C ALA A 122 27.96 -11.30 33.17
N ALA A 123 26.97 -12.16 33.46
CA ALA A 123 27.03 -13.08 34.60
C ALA A 123 28.24 -14.03 34.53
N ASN A 124 28.50 -14.62 33.36
CA ASN A 124 29.63 -15.52 33.13
C ASN A 124 31.00 -14.85 33.28
N ALA A 125 31.10 -13.54 33.06
CA ALA A 125 32.34 -12.79 33.27
C ALA A 125 32.67 -12.61 34.76
N VAL A 126 31.65 -12.60 35.64
CA VAL A 126 31.83 -12.30 37.06
C VAL A 126 32.04 -13.57 37.89
N PHE A 127 31.45 -14.71 37.51
CA PHE A 127 31.63 -15.98 38.24
C PHE A 127 33.09 -16.35 38.57
N PRO A 128 34.06 -16.28 37.64
CA PRO A 128 35.45 -16.65 37.89
C PRO A 128 36.20 -15.75 38.87
N LEU A 129 35.68 -14.54 39.14
CA LEU A 129 36.34 -13.59 40.03
C LEU A 129 36.29 -14.01 41.50
N ASP A 130 35.30 -14.83 41.88
CA ASP A 130 35.06 -15.29 43.26
C ASP A 130 35.09 -14.15 44.31
N ASP A 131 34.65 -12.96 43.91
CA ASP A 131 34.71 -11.75 44.71
C ASP A 131 33.30 -11.20 44.98
N ILE A 132 33.04 -10.88 46.25
CA ILE A 132 31.74 -10.37 46.68
C ILE A 132 31.47 -8.98 46.12
N GLU A 133 32.49 -8.13 45.98
CA GLU A 133 32.29 -6.78 45.42
C GLU A 133 31.98 -6.84 43.93
N ALA A 134 32.65 -7.72 43.19
CA ALA A 134 32.31 -8.00 41.80
C ALA A 134 30.86 -8.52 41.64
N TYR A 135 30.42 -9.45 42.52
CA TYR A 135 29.04 -9.93 42.53
C TYR A 135 28.05 -8.79 42.87
N ARG A 136 28.37 -7.91 43.82
CA ARG A 136 27.56 -6.74 44.17
C ARG A 136 27.42 -5.77 43.02
N ALA A 137 28.52 -5.43 42.35
CA ALA A 137 28.51 -4.52 41.21
C ALA A 137 27.60 -5.03 40.08
N PHE A 138 27.66 -6.33 39.80
CA PHE A 138 26.77 -6.96 38.83
C PHE A 138 25.30 -6.92 39.28
N LEU A 139 25.02 -7.33 40.52
CA LEU A 139 23.66 -7.40 41.05
C LEU A 139 23.00 -6.01 41.14
N ASN A 140 23.76 -4.97 41.45
CA ASN A 140 23.21 -3.61 41.62
C ASN A 140 23.10 -2.83 40.29
N HIS A 141 24.05 -3.02 39.36
CA HIS A 141 24.12 -2.21 38.14
C HIS A 141 24.29 -3.08 36.88
N GLY A 142 25.29 -3.96 36.86
CA GLY A 142 25.68 -4.69 35.64
C GLY A 142 24.55 -5.51 35.01
N GLN A 143 23.67 -6.13 35.81
CA GLN A 143 22.52 -6.88 35.28
C GLN A 143 21.49 -5.99 34.57
N TYR A 144 21.32 -4.74 35.01
CA TYR A 144 20.33 -3.82 34.44
C TYR A 144 20.85 -3.21 33.16
N GLU A 145 22.13 -2.86 33.11
CA GLU A 145 22.81 -2.43 31.88
C GLU A 145 22.78 -3.54 30.83
N ALA A 146 23.10 -4.78 31.22
CA ALA A 146 23.05 -5.92 30.32
C ALA A 146 21.63 -6.22 29.82
N ARG A 147 20.61 -6.10 30.68
CA ARG A 147 19.21 -6.26 30.28
C ARG A 147 18.76 -5.15 29.33
N ALA A 148 19.13 -3.91 29.59
CA ALA A 148 18.85 -2.79 28.68
C ALA A 148 19.50 -3.01 27.30
N GLU A 149 20.72 -3.56 27.26
CA GLU A 149 21.34 -3.93 25.99
C GLU A 149 20.59 -5.06 25.27
N ASP A 150 20.18 -6.11 25.98
CA ASP A 150 19.36 -7.19 25.40
C ASP A 150 18.05 -6.65 24.81
N GLU A 151 17.35 -5.76 25.53
CA GLU A 151 16.13 -5.09 25.08
C GLU A 151 16.36 -4.23 23.84
N ASN A 152 17.42 -3.42 23.83
CA ASN A 152 17.78 -2.57 22.70
C ASN A 152 18.13 -3.41 21.46
N ARG A 153 18.90 -4.50 21.61
CA ARG A 153 19.21 -5.40 20.50
C ARG A 153 17.97 -6.08 19.97
N ALA A 154 17.03 -6.47 20.84
CA ALA A 154 15.74 -7.02 20.42
C ALA A 154 14.88 -6.00 19.66
N GLU A 155 14.87 -4.73 20.07
CA GLU A 155 14.21 -3.65 19.33
C GLU A 155 14.82 -3.48 17.93
N VAL A 156 16.16 -3.40 17.82
CA VAL A 156 16.82 -3.28 16.52
C VAL A 156 16.54 -4.50 15.63
N GLN A 157 16.50 -5.70 16.21
CA GLN A 157 16.12 -6.90 15.47
C GLN A 157 14.67 -6.83 14.96
N ARG A 158 13.71 -6.35 15.77
CA ARG A 158 12.33 -6.13 15.32
C ARG A 158 12.23 -5.12 14.18
N ILE A 159 12.99 -4.02 14.24
CA ILE A 159 13.08 -3.05 13.13
C ILE A 159 13.65 -3.73 11.88
N LEU A 160 14.69 -4.55 12.03
CA LEU A 160 15.28 -5.29 10.92
C LEU A 160 14.31 -6.29 10.30
N ASP A 161 13.41 -6.88 11.08
CA ASP A 161 12.43 -7.87 10.63
C ASP A 161 11.13 -7.25 10.09
N ASP A 162 10.80 -6.00 10.43
CA ASP A 162 9.61 -5.31 9.91
C ASP A 162 9.70 -5.20 8.38
N PRO A 163 8.75 -5.75 7.60
CA PRO A 163 8.74 -5.65 6.14
C PRO A 163 8.68 -4.21 5.61
N LYS A 164 8.21 -3.25 6.42
CA LYS A 164 8.11 -1.83 6.05
C LYS A 164 9.44 -1.09 6.18
N SER A 165 10.44 -1.67 6.84
CA SER A 165 11.76 -1.05 6.96
C SER A 165 12.44 -0.94 5.60
N GLY A 166 12.86 0.28 5.28
CA GLY A 166 13.58 0.60 4.05
C GLY A 166 15.01 0.03 4.03
N PRO A 167 15.66 0.02 2.85
CA PRO A 167 17.00 -0.53 2.69
C PRO A 167 18.06 0.09 3.62
N GLY A 168 18.08 1.41 3.76
CA GLY A 168 19.01 2.15 4.62
C GLY A 168 18.78 1.86 6.10
N VAL A 169 17.52 1.80 6.54
CA VAL A 169 17.17 1.40 7.91
C VAL A 169 17.67 -0.01 8.22
N ARG A 170 17.49 -0.97 7.30
CA ARG A 170 17.97 -2.36 7.49
C ARG A 170 19.48 -2.46 7.50
N GLU A 171 20.18 -1.70 6.65
CA GLU A 171 21.64 -1.64 6.66
C GLU A 171 22.15 -1.09 8.00
N GLY A 172 21.58 0.04 8.46
CA GLY A 172 21.90 0.65 9.74
C GLY A 172 21.66 -0.30 10.92
N ALA A 173 20.52 -1.00 10.93
CA ALA A 173 20.18 -1.98 11.96
C ALA A 173 21.19 -3.14 12.01
N ARG A 174 21.57 -3.71 10.85
CA ARG A 174 22.58 -4.78 10.78
C ARG A 174 23.94 -4.31 11.30
N LYS A 175 24.35 -3.10 10.91
CA LYS A 175 25.61 -2.50 11.38
C LYS A 175 25.59 -2.28 12.89
N ALA A 176 24.48 -1.81 13.43
CA ALA A 176 24.30 -1.59 14.87
C ALA A 176 24.36 -2.91 15.65
N LEU A 177 23.67 -3.96 15.17
CA LEU A 177 23.69 -5.29 15.80
C LEU A 177 25.08 -5.94 15.77
N ALA A 178 25.86 -5.71 14.71
CA ALA A 178 27.24 -6.17 14.62
C ALA A 178 28.23 -5.38 15.50
N GLY A 179 27.80 -4.24 16.06
CA GLY A 179 28.61 -3.33 16.86
C GLY A 179 28.46 -3.49 18.37
N SER A 180 28.95 -2.47 19.08
CA SER A 180 28.89 -2.33 20.54
C SER A 180 27.50 -1.93 21.03
N ALA A 181 27.26 -2.02 22.35
CA ALA A 181 26.04 -1.51 22.98
C ALA A 181 25.75 -0.03 22.63
N ALA A 182 26.81 0.79 22.60
CA ALA A 182 26.72 2.19 22.23
C ALA A 182 26.32 2.39 20.75
N ASP A 183 26.70 1.47 19.86
CA ASP A 183 26.28 1.52 18.45
C ASP A 183 24.78 1.18 18.30
N VAL A 184 24.29 0.21 19.05
CA VAL A 184 22.86 -0.13 19.12
C VAL A 184 22.04 1.05 19.64
N GLU A 185 22.49 1.66 20.75
CA GLU A 185 21.81 2.80 21.35
C GLU A 185 21.82 4.04 20.44
N ARG A 186 22.96 4.36 19.83
CA ARG A 186 23.07 5.47 18.87
C ARG A 186 22.15 5.26 17.67
N PHE A 187 22.07 4.02 17.17
CA PHE A 187 21.17 3.69 16.07
C PHE A 187 19.72 3.98 16.45
N LEU A 188 19.25 3.46 17.59
CA LEU A 188 17.88 3.67 18.04
C LEU A 188 17.54 5.15 18.30
N LYS A 189 18.49 5.91 18.85
CA LYS A 189 18.27 7.33 19.21
C LYS A 189 18.35 8.29 18.03
N THR A 190 19.21 8.03 17.06
CA THR A 190 19.57 9.04 16.05
C THR A 190 19.63 8.46 14.65
N ASP A 191 20.40 7.39 14.43
CA ASP A 191 20.67 6.94 13.06
C ASP A 191 19.42 6.33 12.40
N LEU A 192 18.51 5.71 13.17
CA LEU A 192 17.25 5.16 12.69
C LEU A 192 16.38 6.22 11.99
N LYS A 193 16.23 7.39 12.63
CA LYS A 193 15.48 8.50 12.05
C LYS A 193 16.11 8.91 10.73
N LYS A 194 17.42 9.22 10.75
CA LYS A 194 18.14 9.67 9.55
C LYS A 194 18.07 8.66 8.41
N ALA A 195 18.27 7.38 8.70
CA ALA A 195 18.20 6.32 7.70
C ALA A 195 16.80 6.22 7.05
N GLY A 196 15.73 6.40 7.84
CA GLY A 196 14.37 6.47 7.30
C GLY A 196 14.14 7.71 6.42
N GLU A 197 14.71 8.85 6.77
CA GLU A 197 14.62 10.07 5.95
C GLU A 197 15.40 9.93 4.63
N ASP A 198 16.57 9.29 4.67
CA ASP A 198 17.36 8.98 3.49
C ASP A 198 16.62 7.99 2.58
N ASP A 199 16.00 6.95 3.14
CA ASP A 199 15.16 5.99 2.40
C ASP A 199 13.97 6.67 1.72
N ASP A 200 13.27 7.57 2.43
CA ASP A 200 12.15 8.35 1.87
C ASP A 200 12.61 9.20 0.67
N ARG A 201 13.77 9.88 0.79
CA ARG A 201 14.33 10.69 -0.30
C ARG A 201 14.77 9.85 -1.49
N VAL A 202 15.34 8.67 -1.26
CA VAL A 202 15.70 7.72 -2.31
C VAL A 202 14.45 7.24 -3.05
N LEU A 203 13.38 6.86 -2.32
CA LEU A 203 12.12 6.43 -2.92
C LEU A 203 11.50 7.53 -3.77
N LEU A 204 11.50 8.77 -3.27
CA LEU A 204 11.05 9.92 -4.05
C LEU A 204 11.88 10.06 -5.33
N GLY A 205 13.20 10.00 -5.25
CA GLY A 205 14.09 10.07 -6.41
C GLY A 205 13.80 8.99 -7.47
N GLN A 206 13.48 7.77 -7.03
CA GLN A 206 13.07 6.68 -7.94
C GLN A 206 11.75 7.01 -8.65
N ILE A 207 10.75 7.52 -7.92
CA ILE A 207 9.48 7.97 -8.51
C ILE A 207 9.71 9.10 -9.52
N MET A 208 10.58 10.06 -9.19
CA MET A 208 10.93 11.19 -10.05
C MET A 208 11.60 10.71 -11.35
N ALA A 209 12.47 9.70 -11.29
CA ALA A 209 13.20 9.20 -12.45
C ALA A 209 12.24 8.66 -13.53
N VAL A 210 11.22 7.91 -13.13
CA VAL A 210 10.23 7.30 -14.04
C VAL A 210 8.98 8.16 -14.28
N GLY A 211 8.75 9.19 -13.46
CA GLY A 211 7.58 10.05 -13.52
C GLY A 211 7.51 10.93 -14.77
N GLY A 212 6.30 11.40 -15.10
CA GLY A 212 6.09 12.41 -16.13
C GLY A 212 6.48 13.83 -15.66
N PRO A 213 6.30 14.85 -16.52
CA PRO A 213 6.65 16.23 -16.20
C PRO A 213 6.04 16.76 -14.89
N ALA A 214 4.76 16.50 -14.62
CA ALA A 214 4.11 16.96 -13.39
C ALA A 214 4.65 16.23 -12.16
N VAL A 215 4.83 14.90 -12.25
CA VAL A 215 5.46 14.12 -11.16
C VAL A 215 6.86 14.63 -10.88
N ARG A 216 7.67 14.93 -11.91
CA ARG A 216 9.04 15.46 -11.73
C ARG A 216 9.05 16.83 -11.06
N ALA A 217 8.16 17.73 -11.47
CA ALA A 217 8.05 19.05 -10.87
C ALA A 217 7.65 18.96 -9.38
N ALA A 218 6.62 18.16 -9.06
CA ALA A 218 6.15 17.96 -7.70
C ALA A 218 7.19 17.26 -6.81
N ALA A 219 7.88 16.25 -7.35
CA ALA A 219 8.97 15.55 -6.68
C ALA A 219 10.15 16.51 -6.40
N GLY A 220 10.54 17.33 -7.38
CA GLY A 220 11.60 18.33 -7.20
C GLY A 220 11.27 19.32 -6.09
N ALA A 221 10.06 19.88 -6.11
CA ALA A 221 9.60 20.79 -5.05
C ALA A 221 9.61 20.14 -3.66
N ALA A 222 9.24 18.86 -3.56
CA ALA A 222 9.30 18.13 -2.29
C ALA A 222 10.73 17.82 -1.84
N LEU A 223 11.67 17.57 -2.76
CA LEU A 223 13.09 17.38 -2.43
C LEU A 223 13.75 18.65 -1.89
N ASP A 224 13.41 19.81 -2.46
CA ASP A 224 13.89 21.12 -2.03
C ASP A 224 13.32 21.55 -0.66
N GLY A 225 12.28 20.87 -0.19
CA GLY A 225 11.62 21.10 1.09
C GLY A 225 12.12 20.25 2.26
N THR A 226 11.28 20.19 3.29
CA THR A 226 11.49 19.41 4.52
C THR A 226 11.18 17.93 4.30
N ILE A 227 11.53 17.09 5.28
CA ILE A 227 11.13 15.67 5.21
C ILE A 227 9.61 15.48 5.23
N ASP A 228 8.86 16.40 5.83
CA ASP A 228 7.40 16.33 5.82
C ASP A 228 6.84 16.58 4.42
N ASP A 229 7.50 17.42 3.61
CA ASP A 229 7.14 17.63 2.21
C ASP A 229 7.41 16.38 1.36
N VAL A 230 8.56 15.73 1.57
CA VAL A 230 8.89 14.43 0.96
C VAL A 230 7.82 13.40 1.30
N ARG A 231 7.44 13.27 2.57
CA ARG A 231 6.42 12.31 3.01
C ARG A 231 5.02 12.67 2.49
N ALA A 232 4.66 13.95 2.43
CA ALA A 232 3.41 14.41 1.85
C ALA A 232 3.32 14.06 0.36
N PHE A 233 4.42 14.25 -0.37
CA PHE A 233 4.53 13.82 -1.76
C PHE A 233 4.38 12.30 -1.91
N LEU A 234 5.13 11.51 -1.14
CA LEU A 234 5.05 10.04 -1.18
C LEU A 234 3.65 9.53 -0.82
N LYS A 235 2.95 10.19 0.11
CA LYS A 235 1.62 9.76 0.54
C LYS A 235 0.52 10.13 -0.45
N VAL A 236 0.54 11.36 -0.99
CA VAL A 236 -0.56 11.92 -1.79
C VAL A 236 -0.07 12.62 -3.05
N GLY A 237 0.97 13.47 -2.94
CA GLY A 237 1.39 14.35 -4.03
C GLY A 237 1.77 13.60 -5.32
N GLN A 238 2.39 12.42 -5.22
CA GLN A 238 2.75 11.61 -6.39
C GLN A 238 1.53 11.18 -7.22
N PHE A 239 0.39 10.91 -6.58
CA PHE A 239 -0.81 10.43 -7.26
C PHE A 239 -1.56 11.57 -7.94
N VAL A 240 -1.59 12.74 -7.29
CA VAL A 240 -2.15 13.97 -7.88
C VAL A 240 -1.35 14.37 -9.11
N ALA A 241 -0.02 14.37 -9.00
CA ALA A 241 0.85 14.72 -10.11
C ALA A 241 0.78 13.69 -11.26
N ARG A 242 0.64 12.40 -10.94
CA ARG A 242 0.43 11.36 -11.96
C ARG A 242 -0.90 11.53 -12.68
N ALA A 243 -1.97 11.84 -11.97
CA ALA A 243 -3.27 12.11 -12.58
C ALA A 243 -3.20 13.33 -13.52
N GLU A 244 -2.41 14.36 -13.17
CA GLU A 244 -2.16 15.48 -14.08
C GLU A 244 -1.42 15.02 -15.36
N ASP A 245 -0.35 14.23 -15.22
CA ASP A 245 0.38 13.69 -16.37
C ASP A 245 -0.51 12.84 -17.28
N GLU A 246 -1.35 11.98 -16.69
CA GLU A 246 -2.33 11.15 -17.39
C GLU A 246 -3.37 11.99 -18.14
N ASN A 247 -3.93 13.02 -17.48
CA ASN A 247 -4.89 13.94 -18.11
C ASN A 247 -4.24 14.69 -19.28
N ARG A 248 -3.01 15.19 -19.12
CA ARG A 248 -2.30 15.86 -20.22
C ARG A 248 -1.97 14.91 -21.37
N ALA A 249 -1.65 13.65 -21.07
CA ALA A 249 -1.46 12.62 -22.09
C ALA A 249 -2.77 12.30 -22.84
N GLU A 250 -3.91 12.26 -22.15
CA GLU A 250 -5.23 12.09 -22.78
C GLU A 250 -5.55 13.25 -23.74
N VAL A 251 -5.33 14.51 -23.32
CA VAL A 251 -5.54 15.65 -24.22
C VAL A 251 -4.64 15.59 -25.44
N ARG A 252 -3.39 15.15 -25.31
CA ARG A 252 -2.49 14.92 -26.46
C ARG A 252 -3.00 13.83 -27.38
N ARG A 253 -3.49 12.70 -26.85
CA ARG A 253 -4.11 11.64 -27.67
C ARG A 253 -5.32 12.15 -28.47
N ILE A 254 -6.12 13.04 -27.87
CA ILE A 254 -7.23 13.69 -28.58
C ILE A 254 -6.70 14.57 -29.73
N LEU A 255 -5.61 15.31 -29.52
CA LEU A 255 -5.01 16.15 -30.56
C LEU A 255 -4.39 15.34 -31.71
N ASP A 256 -3.82 14.17 -31.39
CA ASP A 256 -3.21 13.25 -32.36
C ASP A 256 -4.25 12.52 -33.22
N ASP A 257 -5.52 12.47 -32.80
CA ASP A 257 -6.61 11.92 -33.60
C ASP A 257 -6.91 12.84 -34.81
N ALA A 258 -6.72 12.29 -36.01
CA ALA A 258 -7.03 12.97 -37.27
C ALA A 258 -8.53 13.33 -37.42
N GLY A 259 -9.41 12.65 -36.68
CA GLY A 259 -10.83 12.93 -36.62
C GLY A 259 -11.20 14.17 -35.79
N THR A 260 -10.27 14.69 -34.99
CA THR A 260 -10.52 15.83 -34.09
C THR A 260 -10.79 17.11 -34.88
N GLY A 261 -11.95 17.71 -34.61
CA GLY A 261 -12.40 18.95 -35.23
C GLY A 261 -11.65 20.19 -34.74
N ARG A 262 -11.93 21.33 -35.39
CA ARG A 262 -11.20 22.59 -35.16
C ARG A 262 -11.45 23.12 -33.76
N HIS A 263 -12.70 23.11 -33.29
CA HIS A 263 -13.04 23.68 -31.99
C HIS A 263 -12.47 22.85 -30.84
N VAL A 264 -12.50 21.52 -30.93
CA VAL A 264 -11.85 20.64 -29.94
C VAL A 264 -10.34 20.88 -29.92
N ARG A 265 -9.69 21.01 -31.09
CA ARG A 265 -8.25 21.25 -31.20
C ARG A 265 -7.81 22.55 -30.52
N GLU A 266 -8.49 23.66 -30.82
CA GLU A 266 -8.19 24.98 -30.22
C GLU A 266 -8.36 24.96 -28.69
N ALA A 267 -9.42 24.32 -28.18
CA ALA A 267 -9.66 24.21 -26.74
C ALA A 267 -8.65 23.30 -26.04
N ALA A 268 -8.28 22.17 -26.67
CA ALA A 268 -7.28 21.24 -26.16
C ALA A 268 -5.89 21.90 -26.05
N GLU A 269 -5.46 22.64 -27.09
CA GLU A 269 -4.21 23.39 -27.08
C GLU A 269 -4.19 24.45 -25.97
N LYS A 270 -5.29 25.20 -25.83
CA LYS A 270 -5.46 26.16 -24.73
C LYS A 270 -5.39 25.50 -23.35
N ALA A 271 -6.01 24.34 -23.19
CA ALA A 271 -6.00 23.61 -21.93
C ALA A 271 -4.60 23.09 -21.58
N LEU A 272 -3.85 22.58 -22.56
CA LEU A 272 -2.46 22.13 -22.38
C LEU A 272 -1.51 23.28 -22.01
N ALA A 273 -1.75 24.48 -22.53
CA ALA A 273 -1.00 25.69 -22.16
C ALA A 273 -1.34 26.22 -20.75
N GLY A 274 -2.41 25.73 -20.13
CA GLY A 274 -2.91 26.17 -18.83
C GLY A 274 -2.51 25.27 -17.65
N SER A 275 -3.24 25.46 -16.55
CA SER A 275 -3.08 24.72 -15.30
C SER A 275 -3.65 23.30 -15.38
N ALA A 276 -3.34 22.45 -14.40
CA ALA A 276 -3.94 21.12 -14.25
C ALA A 276 -5.48 21.18 -14.24
N ALA A 277 -6.04 22.20 -13.58
CA ALA A 277 -7.48 22.44 -13.53
C ALA A 277 -8.07 22.81 -14.90
N ASP A 278 -7.31 23.50 -15.76
CA ASP A 278 -7.76 23.81 -17.13
C ASP A 278 -7.83 22.55 -18.00
N VAL A 279 -6.84 21.66 -17.87
CA VAL A 279 -6.83 20.34 -18.53
C VAL A 279 -8.00 19.48 -18.07
N GLU A 280 -8.22 19.40 -16.75
CA GLU A 280 -9.33 18.63 -16.19
C GLU A 280 -10.69 19.20 -16.60
N ARG A 281 -10.85 20.53 -16.58
CA ARG A 281 -12.07 21.20 -17.03
C ARG A 281 -12.34 20.93 -18.51
N PHE A 282 -11.32 20.95 -19.35
CA PHE A 282 -11.47 20.62 -20.77
C PHE A 282 -12.01 19.19 -20.94
N LEU A 283 -11.35 18.21 -20.32
CA LEU A 283 -11.73 16.80 -20.42
C LEU A 283 -13.14 16.51 -19.88
N LYS A 284 -13.50 17.10 -18.73
CA LYS A 284 -14.77 16.79 -18.05
C LYS A 284 -15.96 17.58 -18.57
N ALA A 285 -15.76 18.84 -18.97
CA ALA A 285 -16.87 19.75 -19.24
C ALA A 285 -16.92 20.28 -20.68
N GLN A 286 -15.77 20.45 -21.35
CA GLN A 286 -15.74 21.12 -22.65
C GLN A 286 -15.67 20.15 -23.83
N LEU A 287 -15.07 18.97 -23.64
CA LEU A 287 -14.78 18.03 -24.71
C LEU A 287 -16.04 17.59 -25.49
N GLU A 288 -17.06 17.08 -24.82
CA GLU A 288 -18.26 16.56 -25.49
C GLU A 288 -19.09 17.65 -26.20
N PRO A 289 -19.37 18.81 -25.58
CA PRO A 289 -20.06 19.91 -26.29
C PRO A 289 -19.29 20.39 -27.54
N LEU A 290 -17.97 20.47 -27.46
CA LEU A 290 -17.13 20.89 -28.60
C LEU A 290 -17.13 19.82 -29.70
N ARG A 291 -17.05 18.54 -29.34
CA ARG A 291 -17.17 17.42 -30.29
C ARG A 291 -18.50 17.45 -31.01
N GLU A 292 -19.60 17.67 -30.30
CA GLU A 292 -20.92 17.77 -30.94
C GLU A 292 -20.99 18.94 -31.93
N SER A 293 -20.44 20.10 -31.57
CA SER A 293 -20.37 21.26 -32.47
C SER A 293 -19.56 20.94 -33.74
N ASP A 294 -18.36 20.36 -33.59
CA ASP A 294 -17.51 19.96 -34.71
C ASP A 294 -18.18 18.88 -35.58
N ASP A 295 -18.83 17.88 -34.98
CA ASP A 295 -19.57 16.82 -35.66
C ASP A 295 -20.73 17.39 -36.48
N ARG A 296 -21.54 18.29 -35.90
CA ARG A 296 -22.66 18.95 -36.59
C ARG A 296 -22.18 19.82 -37.75
N ILE A 297 -21.09 20.58 -37.58
CA ILE A 297 -20.47 21.35 -38.68
C ILE A 297 -20.04 20.42 -39.81
N ARG A 298 -19.40 19.29 -39.48
CA ARG A 298 -18.97 18.30 -40.47
C ARG A 298 -20.14 17.69 -41.23
N VAL A 299 -21.26 17.39 -40.55
CA VAL A 299 -22.47 16.91 -41.22
C VAL A 299 -23.06 18.00 -42.13
N SER A 300 -23.13 19.25 -41.69
CA SER A 300 -23.61 20.37 -42.52
C SER A 300 -22.80 20.52 -43.81
N GLN A 301 -21.47 20.41 -43.74
CA GLN A 301 -20.59 20.44 -44.93
C GLN A 301 -20.84 19.24 -45.88
N ILE A 302 -21.13 18.07 -45.32
CA ILE A 302 -21.52 16.88 -46.11
C ILE A 302 -22.89 17.07 -46.76
N VAL A 303 -23.86 17.69 -46.08
CA VAL A 303 -25.22 17.97 -46.59
C VAL A 303 -25.16 18.96 -47.76
N GLU A 304 -24.30 19.98 -47.65
CA GLU A 304 -24.12 21.01 -48.68
C GLU A 304 -23.58 20.43 -50.00
N THR A 305 -22.57 19.55 -49.90
CA THR A 305 -21.92 18.91 -51.06
C THR A 305 -22.46 17.52 -51.41
N GLY A 306 -23.43 17.03 -50.64
CA GLY A 306 -23.92 15.65 -50.71
C GLY A 306 -24.90 15.39 -51.85
N THR A 307 -24.97 14.13 -52.26
CA THR A 307 -25.99 13.58 -53.18
C THR A 307 -27.37 13.51 -52.50
N PRO A 308 -28.49 13.37 -53.24
CA PRO A 308 -29.83 13.52 -52.69
C PRO A 308 -30.13 12.69 -51.44
N GLU A 309 -29.81 11.39 -51.42
CA GLU A 309 -30.03 10.55 -50.25
C GLU A 309 -29.06 10.88 -49.11
N VAL A 310 -27.80 11.22 -49.41
CA VAL A 310 -26.82 11.68 -48.40
C VAL A 310 -27.29 12.97 -47.73
N ARG A 311 -27.84 13.91 -48.50
CA ARG A 311 -28.40 15.18 -47.99
C ARG A 311 -29.60 14.93 -47.09
N LYS A 312 -30.53 14.08 -47.53
CA LYS A 312 -31.72 13.70 -46.75
C LYS A 312 -31.32 13.05 -45.42
N ALA A 313 -30.40 12.09 -45.45
CA ALA A 313 -29.92 11.42 -44.25
C ALA A 313 -29.14 12.35 -43.31
N GLY A 314 -28.33 13.27 -43.85
CA GLY A 314 -27.59 14.25 -43.06
C GLY A 314 -28.49 15.28 -42.38
N LEU A 315 -29.53 15.78 -43.06
CA LEU A 315 -30.53 16.67 -42.45
C LEU A 315 -31.29 15.97 -41.31
N ALA A 316 -31.71 14.72 -41.51
CA ALA A 316 -32.36 13.94 -40.47
C ALA A 316 -31.45 13.73 -39.25
N ALA A 317 -30.15 13.53 -39.46
CA ALA A 317 -29.18 13.41 -38.36
C ALA A 317 -28.97 14.75 -37.62
N LEU A 318 -28.97 15.88 -38.32
CA LEU A 318 -28.87 17.22 -37.72
C LEU A 318 -30.10 17.59 -36.89
N GLU A 319 -31.29 17.11 -37.26
CA GLU A 319 -32.52 17.30 -36.48
C GLU A 319 -32.57 16.40 -35.23
N GLY A 320 -31.69 15.39 -35.16
CA GLY A 320 -31.61 14.42 -34.07
C GLY A 320 -30.62 14.78 -32.95
N THR A 321 -30.25 13.75 -32.19
CA THR A 321 -29.31 13.80 -31.06
C THR A 321 -27.85 13.78 -31.53
N ALA A 322 -26.91 14.11 -30.64
CA ALA A 322 -25.48 13.95 -30.93
C ALA A 322 -25.10 12.51 -31.36
N ALA A 323 -25.80 11.51 -30.84
CA ALA A 323 -25.61 10.11 -31.24
C ALA A 323 -26.05 9.88 -32.70
N ASP A 324 -27.12 10.52 -33.15
CA ASP A 324 -27.60 10.41 -34.54
C ASP A 324 -26.62 11.07 -35.52
N VAL A 325 -26.08 12.24 -35.15
CA VAL A 325 -25.01 12.92 -35.91
C VAL A 325 -23.79 12.01 -36.04
N ARG A 326 -23.34 11.39 -34.94
CA ARG A 326 -22.20 10.46 -34.95
C ARG A 326 -22.48 9.19 -35.73
N ALA A 327 -23.68 8.61 -35.63
CA ALA A 327 -24.08 7.42 -36.40
C ALA A 327 -24.09 7.71 -37.90
N PHE A 328 -24.56 8.90 -38.30
CA PHE A 328 -24.48 9.34 -39.69
C PHE A 328 -23.04 9.51 -40.17
N LEU A 329 -22.18 10.11 -39.35
CA LEU A 329 -20.75 10.25 -39.63
C LEU A 329 -20.01 8.91 -39.62
N ALA A 330 -20.43 7.92 -38.83
CA ALA A 330 -19.78 6.61 -38.83
C ALA A 330 -20.18 5.79 -40.07
N GLU A 331 -21.48 5.65 -40.30
CA GLU A 331 -22.04 4.66 -41.24
C GLU A 331 -23.12 5.24 -42.16
N GLY A 332 -23.95 6.16 -41.66
CA GLY A 332 -25.12 6.66 -42.38
C GLY A 332 -24.79 7.33 -43.72
N ARG A 333 -23.68 8.05 -43.82
CA ARG A 333 -23.25 8.67 -45.10
C ARG A 333 -22.93 7.63 -46.18
N PHE A 334 -22.39 6.47 -45.81
CA PHE A 334 -21.96 5.45 -46.76
C PHE A 334 -23.15 4.66 -47.26
N THR A 335 -24.09 4.34 -46.36
CA THR A 335 -25.35 3.67 -46.73
C THR A 335 -26.21 4.56 -47.62
N ALA A 336 -26.28 5.86 -47.34
CA ALA A 336 -26.99 6.82 -48.17
C ALA A 336 -26.35 6.95 -49.56
N ARG A 337 -25.01 7.03 -49.64
CA ARG A 337 -24.29 7.06 -50.92
C ARG A 337 -24.54 5.78 -51.75
N ALA A 338 -24.56 4.61 -51.11
CA ALA A 338 -24.86 3.36 -51.81
C ALA A 338 -26.27 3.36 -52.42
N LYS A 339 -27.26 3.99 -51.77
CA LYS A 339 -28.61 4.17 -52.32
C LYS A 339 -28.62 5.12 -53.52
N ASP A 340 -27.91 6.24 -53.43
CA ASP A 340 -27.75 7.17 -54.56
C ASP A 340 -27.09 6.49 -55.77
N GLU A 341 -26.04 5.69 -55.56
CA GLU A 341 -25.39 4.92 -56.61
C GLU A 341 -26.31 3.86 -57.24
N ALA A 342 -27.11 3.16 -56.42
CA ALA A 342 -28.08 2.19 -56.92
C ALA A 342 -29.18 2.86 -57.75
N ALA A 343 -29.70 4.00 -57.30
CA ALA A 343 -30.69 4.78 -58.04
C ALA A 343 -30.12 5.32 -59.36
N ALA A 344 -28.88 5.81 -59.37
CA ALA A 344 -28.20 6.25 -60.58
C ALA A 344 -28.01 5.10 -61.59
N LYS A 345 -27.58 3.91 -61.13
CA LYS A 345 -27.44 2.71 -61.96
C LYS A 345 -28.78 2.29 -62.57
N ALA A 346 -29.85 2.30 -61.79
CA ALA A 346 -31.20 1.99 -62.26
C ALA A 346 -31.67 2.99 -63.34
N ALA A 347 -31.40 4.28 -63.15
CA ALA A 347 -31.72 5.30 -64.14
C ALA A 347 -30.93 5.14 -65.46
N THR A 348 -29.63 4.81 -65.38
CA THR A 348 -28.81 4.55 -66.59
C THR A 348 -29.23 3.28 -67.34
N GLY A 349 -29.62 2.22 -66.62
CA GLY A 349 -30.14 0.99 -67.23
C GLY A 349 -31.47 1.21 -67.96
N ALA A 350 -32.35 2.06 -67.41
CA ALA A 350 -33.61 2.43 -68.06
C ALA A 350 -33.41 3.24 -69.35
N VAL A 351 -32.39 4.11 -69.42
CA VAL A 351 -32.05 4.90 -70.63
C VAL A 351 -31.43 4.03 -71.72
N GLN A 352 -30.70 2.97 -71.35
CA GLN A 352 -30.13 2.01 -72.31
C GLN A 352 -31.20 1.09 -72.93
N SER A 353 -32.30 0.82 -72.21
CA SER A 353 -33.46 0.10 -72.78
C SER A 353 -34.35 0.96 -73.67
N THR A 354 -34.35 2.30 -73.55
CA THR A 354 -35.16 3.20 -74.38
C THR A 354 -34.45 3.67 -75.67
N SER A 355 -33.15 3.45 -75.81
CA SER A 355 -32.37 3.79 -77.02
C SER A 355 -32.24 2.61 -78.02
N GLY A 356 -32.92 1.48 -77.77
CA GLY A 356 -32.97 0.30 -78.65
C GLY A 356 -34.15 0.21 -79.63
N THR A 357 -35.08 1.17 -79.66
CA THR A 357 -36.29 1.09 -80.51
C THR A 357 -36.55 2.38 -81.28
N THR A 358 -35.80 2.61 -82.36
CA THR A 358 -36.21 3.47 -83.47
C THR A 358 -35.96 2.76 -84.80
N GLN A 359 -36.98 2.07 -85.31
CA GLN A 359 -37.16 1.82 -86.74
C GLN A 359 -38.51 2.43 -87.20
N PRO A 360 -38.63 2.98 -88.42
CA PRO A 360 -39.77 3.80 -88.84
C PRO A 360 -40.85 3.03 -89.64
N VAL A 361 -42.13 3.19 -89.23
CA VAL A 361 -43.45 3.27 -89.98
C VAL A 361 -43.83 2.14 -90.99
N PRO A 362 -45.14 1.85 -91.31
CA PRO A 362 -46.33 2.67 -91.09
C PRO A 362 -47.67 2.02 -90.65
N ALA A 363 -48.54 2.92 -90.18
CA ALA A 363 -50.00 2.96 -90.13
C ALA A 363 -50.85 1.75 -90.57
N VAL A 364 -51.74 1.30 -89.68
CA VAL A 364 -53.16 0.97 -89.96
C VAL A 364 -54.02 1.30 -88.72
N VAL A 365 -55.07 2.08 -88.92
CA VAL A 365 -56.26 2.30 -88.05
C VAL A 365 -57.38 1.46 -88.73
N PRO A 366 -58.31 0.73 -88.05
CA PRO A 366 -59.33 1.38 -87.21
C PRO A 366 -60.00 0.61 -86.05
N ALA A 367 -60.66 1.44 -85.21
CA ALA A 367 -62.00 1.30 -84.61
C ALA A 367 -62.31 0.27 -83.48
N ALA A 368 -62.59 0.84 -82.29
CA ALA A 368 -63.91 0.91 -81.62
C ALA A 368 -64.06 0.30 -80.20
N VAL A 369 -64.93 0.98 -79.44
CA VAL A 369 -65.72 0.56 -78.24
C VAL A 369 -65.01 0.75 -76.88
N THR A 370 -65.21 1.82 -76.09
CA THR A 370 -66.38 2.32 -75.31
C THR A 370 -66.25 2.01 -73.79
N SER A 371 -66.05 3.09 -73.02
CA SER A 371 -66.61 3.44 -71.70
C SER A 371 -66.20 2.77 -70.36
N GLY A 372 -66.02 3.66 -69.37
CA GLY A 372 -66.33 3.46 -67.93
C GLY A 372 -65.11 3.57 -67.00
N THR A 373 -64.69 4.72 -66.47
CA THR A 373 -65.31 5.59 -65.42
C THR A 373 -65.23 5.02 -63.98
N THR A 374 -64.16 5.44 -63.28
CA THR A 374 -64.09 6.08 -61.93
C THR A 374 -64.35 5.32 -60.60
N ALA A 375 -63.53 5.73 -59.62
CA ALA A 375 -63.71 5.86 -58.17
C ALA A 375 -63.41 4.61 -57.31
N THR A 376 -62.31 4.59 -56.53
CA THR A 376 -62.08 5.23 -55.21
C THR A 376 -63.03 4.71 -54.11
N THR A 377 -62.50 4.01 -53.10
CA THR A 377 -62.29 4.47 -51.70
C THR A 377 -62.14 3.28 -50.75
N ALA A 378 -61.24 3.41 -49.78
CA ALA A 378 -61.03 2.54 -48.62
C ALA A 378 -62.24 2.47 -47.67
N THR A 379 -62.27 1.47 -46.77
CA THR A 379 -62.27 1.59 -45.29
C THR A 379 -62.72 0.28 -44.60
N THR A 380 -61.81 -0.28 -43.78
CA THR A 380 -61.91 -0.89 -42.43
C THR A 380 -63.21 -1.48 -41.86
N ALA A 381 -63.09 -2.66 -41.22
CA ALA A 381 -63.61 -3.11 -39.88
C ALA A 381 -63.87 -4.64 -39.88
N THR A 382 -63.20 -5.50 -39.09
CA THR A 382 -63.30 -5.80 -37.62
C THR A 382 -64.26 -6.95 -37.27
N SER A 383 -63.67 -8.00 -36.66
CA SER A 383 -64.15 -8.97 -35.65
C SER A 383 -65.15 -10.10 -35.98
N ALA A 384 -64.60 -11.32 -35.89
CA ALA A 384 -65.00 -12.49 -35.08
C ALA A 384 -66.47 -12.92 -34.96
N THR A 385 -66.75 -14.21 -35.21
CA THR A 385 -67.45 -15.17 -34.32
C THR A 385 -67.38 -16.60 -34.90
N VAL A 386 -67.06 -17.57 -34.05
CA VAL A 386 -67.17 -19.05 -34.20
C VAL A 386 -68.41 -19.45 -33.34
N PRO A 387 -69.28 -20.45 -33.64
CA PRO A 387 -68.88 -21.87 -33.61
C PRO A 387 -69.70 -22.92 -34.40
N THR A 388 -69.17 -24.16 -34.35
CA THR A 388 -69.85 -25.50 -34.40
C THR A 388 -70.58 -25.90 -35.70
N ALA A 389 -70.63 -27.15 -36.15
CA ALA A 389 -69.94 -28.42 -35.91
C ALA A 389 -70.54 -29.41 -36.94
N ALA A 390 -69.74 -30.25 -37.59
CA ALA A 390 -70.22 -31.53 -38.15
C ALA A 390 -69.04 -32.48 -38.37
N VAL A 391 -69.05 -33.55 -37.58
CA VAL A 391 -68.08 -34.65 -37.51
C VAL A 391 -68.60 -35.86 -38.31
N ARG A 392 -67.70 -36.55 -39.03
CA ARG A 392 -67.60 -38.01 -39.24
C ARG A 392 -66.36 -38.24 -40.14
N GLY A 393 -65.31 -38.99 -39.82
CA GLY A 393 -65.07 -39.96 -38.76
C GLY A 393 -65.05 -41.40 -39.32
N THR A 394 -63.85 -41.95 -39.55
CA THR A 394 -63.40 -43.37 -39.36
C THR A 394 -62.01 -43.52 -40.03
N GLY A 395 -60.97 -44.14 -39.44
CA GLY A 395 -60.96 -45.09 -38.32
C GLY A 395 -59.74 -45.00 -37.38
N THR A 396 -60.05 -45.32 -36.11
CA THR A 396 -59.40 -46.34 -35.24
C THR A 396 -57.92 -46.68 -35.51
N GLY A 397 -56.93 -46.52 -34.62
CA GLY A 397 -56.90 -46.37 -33.15
C GLY A 397 -55.91 -47.40 -32.57
N THR A 398 -54.92 -46.97 -31.78
CA THR A 398 -54.32 -47.70 -30.63
C THR A 398 -53.23 -46.87 -29.93
N LEU A 399 -53.05 -47.16 -28.63
CA LEU A 399 -52.47 -46.35 -27.56
C LEU A 399 -50.96 -46.60 -27.34
N ALA A 400 -50.23 -45.64 -26.77
CA ALA A 400 -49.43 -45.81 -25.54
C ALA A 400 -48.66 -44.54 -25.16
N ALA A 401 -48.63 -44.26 -23.86
CA ALA A 401 -48.00 -43.14 -23.18
C ALA A 401 -46.75 -43.58 -22.38
N THR A 402 -46.04 -42.57 -21.85
CA THR A 402 -45.07 -42.47 -20.72
C THR A 402 -43.79 -41.78 -21.21
N GLY A 403 -43.51 -40.51 -20.87
CA GLY A 403 -43.12 -39.98 -19.54
C GLY A 403 -41.60 -40.12 -19.43
N SER A 404 -40.73 -39.17 -19.06
CA SER A 404 -40.71 -37.90 -18.29
C SER A 404 -39.28 -37.32 -18.53
N THR A 405 -38.95 -36.03 -18.51
CA THR A 405 -38.86 -35.12 -17.35
C THR A 405 -38.51 -33.68 -17.82
N ALA A 406 -39.14 -32.71 -17.17
CA ALA A 406 -39.02 -31.24 -17.21
C ALA A 406 -37.59 -30.68 -16.86
N PRO A 407 -37.38 -29.36 -16.61
CA PRO A 407 -38.26 -28.19 -16.77
C PRO A 407 -37.64 -26.82 -17.21
N LEU A 408 -38.56 -25.91 -17.62
CA LEU A 408 -38.74 -24.48 -17.25
C LEU A 408 -37.73 -23.38 -17.65
N GLY A 409 -38.28 -22.32 -18.26
CA GLY A 409 -37.76 -20.94 -18.17
C GLY A 409 -38.19 -19.97 -19.28
N GLU A 410 -39.48 -19.60 -19.35
CA GLU A 410 -40.00 -18.42 -20.10
C GLU A 410 -39.40 -17.11 -19.52
N LEU A 411 -38.91 -16.15 -20.31
CA LEU A 411 -39.64 -15.08 -21.02
C LEU A 411 -40.55 -14.21 -20.12
N THR A 412 -40.15 -12.96 -19.87
CA THR A 412 -41.01 -11.76 -19.90
C THR A 412 -40.21 -10.47 -19.68
N ALA A 413 -40.71 -9.39 -20.28
CA ALA A 413 -40.11 -8.07 -20.40
C ALA A 413 -40.83 -7.01 -19.55
N ALA A 414 -40.20 -5.82 -19.51
CA ALA A 414 -40.76 -4.46 -19.33
C ALA A 414 -40.68 -3.77 -17.94
N ALA A 415 -39.84 -2.72 -17.93
CA ALA A 415 -40.04 -1.33 -17.46
C ALA A 415 -40.67 -1.01 -16.09
N GLY A 416 -39.98 -0.14 -15.34
CA GLY A 416 -40.57 0.67 -14.26
C GLY A 416 -39.50 1.37 -13.40
N ALA A 417 -39.41 2.70 -13.51
CA ALA A 417 -38.52 3.54 -12.72
C ALA A 417 -39.02 3.73 -11.27
N ALA A 418 -38.11 3.75 -10.29
CA ALA A 418 -38.30 4.44 -9.01
C ALA A 418 -36.96 4.71 -8.32
N VAL A 419 -36.68 6.00 -8.09
CA VAL A 419 -35.68 6.55 -7.17
C VAL A 419 -36.10 6.24 -5.73
N LEU A 420 -35.19 5.84 -4.83
CA LEU A 420 -35.13 6.24 -3.41
C LEU A 420 -33.90 5.63 -2.67
N LEU A 421 -33.06 6.55 -2.18
CA LEU A 421 -32.12 6.53 -1.05
C LEU A 421 -31.89 5.23 -0.25
N GLY A 422 -30.62 4.77 -0.22
CA GLY A 422 -30.02 3.97 0.85
C GLY A 422 -28.58 4.45 1.08
N ALA A 423 -27.91 4.30 2.22
CA ALA A 423 -28.26 3.74 3.51
C ALA A 423 -27.23 4.31 4.52
N GLY A 424 -27.64 4.58 5.75
CA GLY A 424 -26.76 5.01 6.84
C GLY A 424 -27.23 4.41 8.15
N ALA A 425 -26.94 3.12 8.38
CA ALA A 425 -27.16 2.47 9.67
C ALA A 425 -25.81 2.36 10.39
N VAL A 426 -25.60 3.27 11.35
CA VAL A 426 -24.47 3.22 12.29
C VAL A 426 -24.87 2.36 13.49
N VAL A 427 -24.16 1.25 13.67
CA VAL A 427 -24.21 0.43 14.88
C VAL A 427 -23.35 1.10 15.95
N ALA A 428 -23.98 1.68 16.97
CA ALA A 428 -23.31 2.18 18.16
C ALA A 428 -23.32 1.11 19.27
N SER A 429 -22.16 0.51 19.56
CA SER A 429 -21.96 -0.38 20.69
C SER A 429 -21.77 0.42 21.98
N ARG A 430 -22.76 0.33 22.88
CA ARG A 430 -22.67 0.84 24.25
C ARG A 430 -21.67 0.00 25.06
N ARG A 431 -20.61 0.60 25.60
CA ARG A 431 -19.91 0.07 26.78
C ARG A 431 -20.47 0.73 28.04
N ARG A 432 -20.98 -0.14 28.92
CA ARG A 432 -21.46 0.11 30.28
C ARG A 432 -20.22 0.21 31.18
N SER A 433 -20.03 1.33 31.87
CA SER A 433 -19.07 1.44 32.98
C SER A 433 -19.81 1.18 34.30
N GLN A 434 -19.35 0.19 35.04
CA GLN A 434 -19.58 0.03 36.47
C GLN A 434 -18.21 0.01 37.14
N ALA A 435 -17.94 1.02 37.96
CA ALA A 435 -17.16 1.04 39.20
C ALA A 435 -17.00 2.50 39.61
#